data_AF-A0A9X4QRM0-F1
#
_entry.id   AF-A0A9X4QRM0-F1
#
_cell.length_a   1.000
_cell.length_b   1.000
_cell.length_c   1.000
_cell.angle_alpha   90.00
_cell.angle_beta   90.00
_cell.angle_gamma   90.00
#
_symmetry.space_group_name_H-M   'P 1'
#
loop_
_entity.id
_entity.type
_entity.pdbx_description
1 polymer ?
#
loop_
_entity_poly.entity_id
_entity_poly.type
_entity_poly.pdbx_seq_one_letter_code
_entity_poly.pdbx_strand_id
1 'polypeptide(L)' 'MLQAVLALDKKYRIPIHLHYYEGYSIQEIADILQAKPATVGTWLARGRMLLKEKIGGAEDEAFSI' A
#
# COMPACT_ATOMS: atom_id res chain seq x y z
N MET A 1 10.97 8.00 4.62
CA MET A 1 10.12 6.94 4.03
C MET A 1 9.64 5.91 5.06
N LEU A 2 10.55 5.13 5.68
CA LEU A 2 10.15 4.01 6.57
C LEU A 2 9.31 4.44 7.78
N GLN A 3 9.63 5.57 8.42
CA GLN A 3 8.84 6.08 9.55
C GLN A 3 7.39 6.41 9.16
N ALA A 4 7.14 6.88 7.93
CA ALA A 4 5.78 7.18 7.46
C ALA A 4 4.97 5.88 7.26
N VAL A 5 5.61 4.82 6.74
CA VAL A 5 5.00 3.49 6.62
C VAL A 5 4.69 2.90 8.00
N LEU A 6 5.63 3.00 8.95
CA LEU A 6 5.43 2.55 10.32
C LEU A 6 4.37 3.38 11.09
N ALA A 7 4.04 4.58 10.62
CA ALA A 7 2.97 5.41 11.18
C ALA A 7 1.58 5.11 10.60
N LEU A 8 1.47 4.28 9.57
CA LEU A 8 0.17 3.82 9.04
C LEU A 8 -0.45 2.76 9.94
N ASP A 9 -1.78 2.69 10.00
CA ASP A 9 -2.47 1.54 10.57
C ASP A 9 -2.02 0.23 9.91
N LYS A 10 -1.95 -0.84 10.72
CA LYS A 10 -1.52 -2.17 10.26
C LYS A 10 -2.27 -2.63 9.00
N LYS A 11 -3.55 -2.27 8.89
CA LYS A 11 -4.43 -2.53 7.75
C LYS A 11 -3.87 -2.04 6.40
N TYR A 12 -3.16 -0.92 6.39
CA TYR A 12 -2.56 -0.34 5.18
C TYR A 12 -1.05 -0.60 5.11
N ARG A 13 -0.40 -0.66 6.27
CA ARG A 13 1.04 -0.93 6.40
C ARG A 13 1.43 -2.30 5.87
N ILE A 14 0.69 -3.34 6.25
CA ILE A 14 1.03 -4.73 5.91
C ILE A 14 0.98 -4.95 4.39
N PRO A 15 -0.11 -4.60 3.67
CA PRO A 15 -0.13 -4.70 2.22
C PRO A 15 0.98 -3.91 1.53
N ILE A 16 1.27 -2.69 2.01
CA ILE A 16 2.36 -1.86 1.45
C ILE A 16 3.71 -2.52 1.65
N HIS A 17 3.96 -3.09 2.83
CA HIS A 17 5.21 -3.77 3.11
C HIS A 17 5.38 -5.00 2.22
N LEU A 18 4.38 -5.87 2.17
CA LEU A 18 4.41 -7.07 1.33
C LEU A 18 4.56 -6.72 -0.16
N HIS A 19 3.94 -5.65 -0.63
CA HIS A 19 4.02 -5.29 -2.04
C HIS A 19 5.34 -4.60 -2.42
N TYR A 20 5.77 -3.57 -1.68
CA TYR A 20 6.91 -2.74 -2.08
C TYR A 20 8.25 -3.19 -1.52
N TYR A 21 8.26 -3.95 -0.42
CA TYR A 21 9.50 -4.41 0.22
C TYR A 21 9.76 -5.89 -0.03
N GLU A 22 8.71 -6.71 -0.03
CA GLU A 22 8.83 -8.16 -0.26
C GLU A 22 8.51 -8.57 -1.72
N GLY A 23 7.92 -7.66 -2.51
CA GLY A 23 7.67 -7.88 -3.94
C GLY A 23 6.46 -8.78 -4.25
N TYR A 24 5.60 -9.07 -3.28
CA TYR A 24 4.42 -9.91 -3.51
C TYR A 24 3.38 -9.20 -4.40
N SER A 25 2.71 -9.98 -5.24
CA SER A 25 1.57 -9.55 -6.03
C SER A 25 0.32 -9.33 -5.18
N ILE A 26 -0.66 -8.61 -5.71
CA ILE A 26 -1.96 -8.39 -5.04
C ILE A 26 -2.65 -9.73 -4.73
N GLN A 27 -2.49 -10.72 -5.62
CA GLN A 27 -3.10 -12.04 -5.46
C GLN A 27 -2.46 -12.82 -4.31
N GLU A 28 -1.13 -12.86 -4.24
CA GLU A 28 -0.41 -13.51 -3.14
C GLU A 28 -0.68 -12.82 -1.80
N ILE A 29 -0.74 -11.48 -1.79
CA ILE A 29 -1.09 -10.73 -0.58
C ILE A 29 -2.53 -11.04 -0.13
N ALA A 30 -3.45 -11.20 -1.08
CA ALA A 30 -4.83 -11.58 -0.79
C ALA A 30 -4.90 -12.96 -0.12
N ASP A 31 -4.12 -13.91 -0.61
CA ASP A 31 -4.02 -15.26 -0.03
C ASP A 31 -3.36 -15.24 1.35
N ILE A 32 -2.27 -14.48 1.52
CA ILE A 32 -1.55 -14.33 2.81
C ILE A 32 -2.46 -13.68 3.87
N LEU A 33 -3.20 -12.64 3.49
CA LEU A 33 -4.06 -11.88 4.40
C LEU A 33 -5.48 -12.43 4.51
N GLN A 34 -5.78 -13.54 3.81
CA GLN A 34 -7.12 -14.14 3.74
C GLN A 34 -8.20 -13.10 3.39
N ALA A 35 -7.89 -12.24 2.42
CA ALA A 35 -8.72 -11.14 1.97
C ALA A 35 -9.01 -11.25 0.47
N LYS A 36 -9.99 -10.50 -0.04
CA LYS A 36 -10.23 -10.44 -1.49
C LYS A 36 -9.16 -9.59 -2.17
N PRO A 37 -8.70 -9.93 -3.39
CA PRO A 37 -7.76 -9.09 -4.16
C PRO A 37 -8.23 -7.64 -4.32
N ALA A 38 -9.53 -7.42 -4.55
CA ALA A 38 -10.11 -6.08 -4.62
C ALA A 38 -9.96 -5.29 -3.30
N THR A 39 -10.05 -5.97 -2.16
CA THR A 39 -9.84 -5.38 -0.83
C THR A 39 -8.38 -4.99 -0.63
N VAL A 40 -7.44 -5.86 -1.04
CA VAL A 40 -6.00 -5.56 -1.00
C VAL A 40 -5.66 -4.36 -1.88
N GLY A 41 -6.20 -4.31 -3.11
CA GLY A 41 -6.05 -3.14 -3.99
C GLY A 41 -6.56 -1.85 -3.34
N THR A 42 -7.71 -1.90 -2.67
CA THR A 42 -8.25 -0.76 -1.91
C THR A 42 -7.34 -0.33 -0.76
N TRP A 43 -6.78 -1.29 0.00
CA TRP A 43 -5.86 -1.00 1.09
C TRP A 43 -4.55 -0.40 0.60
N LEU A 44 -4.00 -0.91 -0.51
CA LEU A 44 -2.80 -0.34 -1.14
C LEU A 44 -3.04 1.09 -1.62
N ALA A 45 -4.15 1.34 -2.32
CA ALA A 45 -4.49 2.67 -2.81
C ALA A 45 -4.67 3.68 -1.66
N ARG A 46 -5.46 3.32 -0.63
CA ARG A 46 -5.63 4.17 0.56
C ARG A 46 -4.34 4.35 1.33
N GLY A 47 -3.54 3.30 1.47
CA GLY A 47 -2.24 3.37 2.13
C GLY A 47 -1.29 4.33 1.43
N ARG A 48 -1.23 4.30 0.09
CA ARG A 48 -0.45 5.28 -0.70
C ARG A 48 -0.94 6.70 -0.52
N MET A 49 -2.26 6.91 -0.53
CA MET A 49 -2.86 8.22 -0.29
C MET A 49 -2.47 8.77 1.09
N LEU A 50 -2.60 7.95 2.14
CA LEU A 50 -2.20 8.31 3.51
C LEU A 50 -0.69 8.55 3.64
N LEU A 51 0.14 7.80 2.89
CA LEU A 51 1.56 8.09 2.81
C LEU A 51 1.78 9.45 2.18
N LYS A 52 1.22 9.70 0.99
CA LYS A 52 1.34 10.98 0.27
C LYS A 52 0.99 12.18 1.14
N GLU A 53 -0.09 12.07 1.93
CA GLU A 53 -0.48 13.08 2.91
C GLU A 53 0.56 13.26 4.03
N LYS A 54 1.13 12.15 4.56
CA LYS A 54 2.10 12.16 5.66
C LYS A 54 3.51 12.61 5.25
N ILE A 55 3.97 12.28 4.04
CA ILE A 55 5.32 12.68 3.56
C ILE A 55 5.31 14.06 2.90
N GLY A 56 4.14 14.65 2.64
CA GLY A 56 4.01 16.04 2.20
C GLY A 56 4.38 16.27 0.73
N GLY A 57 3.50 15.86 -0.18
CA GLY A 57 3.34 16.49 -1.51
C GLY A 57 4.16 15.92 -2.68
N ALA A 58 3.46 15.78 -3.84
CA ALA A 58 3.90 15.35 -5.18
C ALA A 58 4.55 13.94 -5.21
N GLU A 59 4.17 12.98 -6.05
CA GLU A 59 4.18 13.05 -7.52
C GLU A 59 2.99 12.22 -8.06
N ASP A 60 1.98 12.91 -8.60
CA ASP A 60 0.97 12.31 -9.47
C ASP A 60 1.54 12.18 -10.88
N GLU A 61 2.43 11.22 -11.13
CA GLU A 61 2.87 10.86 -12.47
C GLU A 61 3.05 9.33 -12.56
N ALA A 62 1.98 8.56 -12.40
CA ALA A 62 2.07 7.12 -12.69
C ALA A 62 0.75 6.43 -13.01
N PHE A 63 -0.24 7.12 -13.60
CA PHE A 63 -1.33 6.44 -14.31
C PHE A 63 -1.84 7.35 -15.45
N SER A 64 -0.92 7.70 -16.35
CA SER A 64 -1.28 8.07 -17.72
C SER A 64 -0.63 7.04 -18.64
N ILE A 65 -1.37 5.95 -18.89
CA ILE A 65 -1.25 5.08 -20.05
C ILE A 65 -2.68 4.82 -20.50
#